data_AF-A0A0B4FBT9-F1
#
_entry.id   AF-A0A0B4FBT9-F1
#
_cell.length_a   1.000
_cell.length_b   1.000
_cell.length_c   1.000
_cell.angle_alpha   90.00
_cell.angle_beta   90.00
_cell.angle_gamma   90.00
#
_symmetry.space_group_name_H-M   'P 1'
#
loop_
_entity.id
_entity.type
_entity.pdbx_description
1 polymer ?
#
loop_
_entity_poly.entity_id
_entity_poly.type
_entity_poly.pdbx_seq_one_letter_code
_entity_poly.pdbx_strand_id
1 'polypeptide(L)'
;MPPNTASRAGSLARSTQPTQARAIKRNRGSESPVYLSSIAVVTPEEARQARERFFDALGCADPHPGMRRAISSADQLTEVQLARLFDMLHACGAATDDQATLLTTRASVDGFIDAVFNDWRSDKEDDLVKPELEFLVEAEVVAGTICVTPDCHGDVSSCRASDTCNAVVSAVVSYSCNPAMLKMEYTAVDPFSGQPEAFCPLWRKDIRWAEAGWKDALRQIIEGKLVSKIHRYNKHLAVWHARRLIQDWSKGSISLGPHTSTLGFIGREAVAWVVMGVGGQSVPSGSEA
;
A
#
# COMPACT_ATOMS: atom_id res chain seq x y z
N MET A 1 89.53 80.37 13.49
CA MET A 1 88.86 81.07 12.38
C MET A 1 87.70 80.20 11.88
N PRO A 2 86.57 80.82 11.47
CA PRO A 2 85.22 80.24 11.45
C PRO A 2 84.86 79.75 10.01
N PRO A 3 83.59 79.54 9.60
CA PRO A 3 82.47 78.75 10.15
C PRO A 3 81.63 78.00 9.05
N ASN A 4 80.46 77.47 9.45
CA ASN A 4 79.16 77.51 8.72
C ASN A 4 78.99 76.59 7.47
N THR A 5 77.81 76.03 7.13
CA THR A 5 76.41 76.41 7.40
C THR A 5 75.46 75.24 7.13
N ALA A 6 74.26 75.30 7.71
CA ALA A 6 73.18 74.31 7.64
C ALA A 6 72.03 74.70 6.67
N SER A 7 71.13 73.73 6.43
CA SER A 7 69.65 73.80 6.21
C SER A 7 69.18 73.22 4.86
N ARG A 8 68.39 72.12 4.82
CA ARG A 8 66.90 71.96 4.98
C ARG A 8 66.09 72.71 3.89
N ALA A 9 65.01 72.21 3.29
CA ALA A 9 64.04 71.18 3.65
C ALA A 9 63.18 70.76 2.42
N GLY A 10 62.42 69.67 2.55
CA GLY A 10 61.29 69.33 1.67
C GLY A 10 60.58 68.03 2.07
N SER A 11 59.55 68.12 2.92
CA SER A 11 58.64 67.04 3.37
C SER A 11 57.59 66.68 2.30
N LEU A 12 57.07 65.44 2.23
CA LEU A 12 55.72 64.94 2.66
C LEU A 12 55.41 63.77 1.68
N ALA A 13 54.77 62.63 1.97
CA ALA A 13 53.80 62.23 2.99
C ALA A 13 53.69 60.67 3.08
N ARG A 14 53.47 60.15 4.31
CA ARG A 14 52.44 59.16 4.77
C ARG A 14 52.08 57.95 3.87
N SER A 15 51.80 56.73 4.35
CA SER A 15 51.40 56.27 5.69
C SER A 15 51.28 54.73 5.73
N THR A 16 51.68 54.14 6.86
CA THR A 16 51.08 52.98 7.60
C THR A 16 51.00 51.56 6.98
N GLN A 17 51.91 50.70 7.44
CA GLN A 17 51.62 49.35 7.98
C GLN A 17 50.62 49.44 9.17
N PRO A 18 49.80 48.40 9.50
CA PRO A 18 50.34 47.19 10.15
C PRO A 18 49.62 45.85 9.92
N THR A 19 50.35 44.82 10.30
CA THR A 19 50.04 43.41 10.46
C THR A 19 48.99 43.15 11.56
N GLN A 20 48.19 42.10 11.35
CA GLN A 20 47.39 41.26 12.28
C GLN A 20 46.12 41.84 12.97
N ALA A 21 44.95 41.24 12.66
CA ALA A 21 44.03 40.67 13.66
C ALA A 21 42.92 39.80 12.99
N ARG A 22 42.53 38.76 13.73
CA ARG A 22 41.55 37.68 13.44
C ARG A 22 40.18 38.12 12.90
N ALA A 23 39.58 37.26 12.06
CA ALA A 23 38.12 37.05 12.02
C ALA A 23 37.79 35.57 11.73
N ILE A 24 37.18 34.91 12.72
CA ILE A 24 36.56 33.58 12.65
C ILE A 24 35.16 33.72 12.04
N LYS A 25 34.78 32.83 11.10
CA LYS A 25 33.41 32.37 10.71
C LYS A 25 33.52 31.67 9.33
N ARG A 26 33.09 30.44 9.06
CA ARG A 26 32.36 29.37 9.75
C ARG A 26 32.82 28.05 9.14
N ASN A 27 33.04 27.05 9.98
CA ASN A 27 33.22 25.67 9.57
C ASN A 27 31.90 25.19 8.94
N ARG A 28 31.83 25.04 7.60
CA ARG A 28 30.72 24.31 6.97
C ARG A 28 31.06 22.84 7.14
N GLY A 29 30.50 22.23 8.19
CA GLY A 29 30.33 20.78 8.23
C GLY A 29 29.38 20.39 7.12
N SER A 30 29.91 20.08 5.94
CA SER A 30 29.21 19.25 4.97
C SER A 30 29.65 17.81 5.20
N GLU A 31 29.15 17.21 6.29
CA GLU A 31 29.05 15.76 6.37
C GLU A 31 27.87 15.35 5.50
N SER A 32 28.13 15.23 4.22
CA SER A 32 27.31 14.42 3.33
C SER A 32 28.29 13.48 2.66
N PRO A 33 28.28 12.18 2.97
CA PRO A 33 29.07 11.24 2.21
C PRO A 33 28.59 11.34 0.76
N VAL A 34 29.45 11.81 -0.13
CA VAL A 34 29.28 11.55 -1.55
C VAL A 34 29.44 10.05 -1.70
N TYR A 35 28.33 9.33 -1.78
CA TYR A 35 28.33 7.94 -2.19
C TYR A 35 28.75 7.91 -3.65
N LEU A 36 30.06 7.80 -3.88
CA LEU A 36 30.60 7.37 -5.16
C LEU A 36 30.20 5.90 -5.30
N SER A 37 29.07 5.65 -5.95
CA SER A 37 28.73 4.32 -6.44
C SER A 37 29.95 3.78 -7.15
N SER A 38 30.44 2.61 -6.75
CA SER A 38 31.57 1.95 -7.38
C SER A 38 31.20 1.61 -8.81
N ILE A 39 31.46 2.55 -9.73
CA ILE A 39 31.43 2.30 -11.16
C ILE A 39 32.51 1.24 -11.36
N ALA A 40 32.09 0.02 -11.69
CA ALA A 40 33.01 -1.01 -12.14
C ALA A 40 33.90 -0.37 -13.21
N VAL A 41 35.22 -0.42 -13.01
CA VAL A 41 36.20 0.10 -13.96
C VAL A 41 36.19 -0.86 -15.16
N VAL A 42 35.20 -0.70 -16.03
CA VAL A 42 35.10 -1.42 -17.30
C VAL A 42 36.02 -0.71 -18.27
N THR A 43 36.86 -1.47 -18.95
CA THR A 43 37.75 -0.88 -19.96
C THR A 43 36.92 -0.31 -21.12
N PRO A 44 37.41 0.74 -21.82
CA PRO A 44 36.72 1.29 -22.98
C PRO A 44 36.36 0.24 -24.05
N GLU A 45 37.23 -0.75 -24.21
CA GLU A 45 37.07 -1.89 -25.13
C GLU A 45 35.92 -2.81 -24.70
N GLU A 46 35.85 -3.18 -23.43
CA GLU A 46 34.75 -4.00 -22.88
C GLU A 46 33.41 -3.27 -22.98
N ALA A 47 33.40 -1.96 -22.72
CA ALA A 47 32.20 -1.13 -22.87
C ALA A 47 31.75 -1.02 -24.34
N ARG A 48 32.68 -1.04 -25.30
CA ARG A 48 32.35 -1.10 -26.73
C ARG A 48 31.75 -2.46 -27.10
N GLN A 49 32.39 -3.55 -26.70
CA GLN A 49 31.90 -4.91 -26.97
C GLN A 49 30.54 -5.20 -26.31
N ALA A 50 30.28 -4.63 -25.12
CA ALA A 50 28.98 -4.74 -24.47
C ALA A 50 27.87 -4.02 -25.25
N ARG A 51 28.16 -2.84 -25.82
CA ARG A 51 27.22 -2.10 -26.67
C ARG A 51 26.93 -2.81 -27.98
N GLU A 52 27.95 -3.38 -28.63
CA GLU A 52 27.78 -4.19 -29.85
C GLU A 52 26.87 -5.39 -29.57
N ARG A 53 27.16 -6.19 -28.53
CA ARG A 53 26.33 -7.32 -28.10
C ARG A 53 24.88 -6.93 -27.80
N PHE A 54 24.69 -5.81 -27.11
CA PHE A 54 23.35 -5.31 -26.81
C PHE A 54 22.59 -4.93 -28.09
N PHE A 55 23.23 -4.23 -29.02
CA PHE A 55 22.63 -3.84 -30.29
C PHE A 55 22.27 -5.05 -31.16
N ASP A 56 23.15 -6.06 -31.21
CA ASP A 56 22.88 -7.31 -31.91
C ASP A 56 21.68 -8.06 -31.31
N ALA A 57 21.60 -8.13 -29.97
CA ALA A 57 20.49 -8.76 -29.28
C ALA A 57 19.14 -8.05 -29.56
N LEU A 58 19.16 -6.71 -29.63
CA LEU A 58 17.99 -5.94 -30.09
C LEU A 58 17.63 -6.27 -31.53
N GLY A 59 18.62 -6.39 -32.43
CA GLY A 59 18.41 -6.78 -33.82
C GLY A 59 17.80 -8.17 -33.99
N CYS A 60 18.07 -9.09 -33.06
CA CYS A 60 17.49 -10.43 -33.02
C CYS A 60 16.15 -10.50 -32.27
N ALA A 61 15.60 -9.38 -31.79
CA ALA A 61 14.41 -9.35 -30.94
C ALA A 61 14.51 -10.24 -29.70
N ASP A 62 15.71 -10.32 -29.09
CA ASP A 62 15.91 -11.05 -27.83
C ASP A 62 15.01 -10.43 -26.74
N PRO A 63 14.19 -11.23 -26.02
CA PRO A 63 13.39 -10.72 -24.90
C PRO A 63 14.23 -10.19 -23.73
N HIS A 64 15.52 -10.52 -23.68
CA HIS A 64 16.45 -10.13 -22.63
C HIS A 64 17.78 -9.60 -23.20
N PRO A 65 17.76 -8.45 -23.91
CA PRO A 65 18.92 -7.96 -24.64
C PRO A 65 20.04 -7.44 -23.71
N GLY A 66 19.71 -7.13 -22.46
CA GLY A 66 20.62 -6.59 -21.45
C GLY A 66 21.53 -7.63 -20.79
N MET A 67 22.36 -7.15 -19.87
CA MET A 67 23.30 -8.00 -19.15
C MET A 67 22.60 -8.85 -18.08
N ARG A 68 22.78 -10.17 -18.16
CA ARG A 68 22.36 -11.12 -17.12
C ARG A 68 23.13 -10.89 -15.82
N ARG A 69 22.43 -10.90 -14.69
CA ARG A 69 23.02 -10.79 -13.35
C ARG A 69 22.07 -11.32 -12.30
N ALA A 70 22.61 -11.92 -11.24
CA ALA A 70 21.81 -12.29 -10.08
C ALA A 70 21.37 -11.03 -9.31
N ILE A 71 20.11 -11.00 -8.88
CA ILE A 71 19.53 -9.94 -8.05
C ILE A 71 18.96 -10.61 -6.80
N SER A 72 19.59 -10.34 -5.66
CA SER A 72 19.29 -10.85 -4.33
C SER A 72 18.95 -9.76 -3.31
N SER A 73 19.14 -8.48 -3.65
CA SER A 73 18.74 -7.35 -2.79
C SER A 73 18.35 -6.11 -3.60
N ALA A 74 17.70 -5.15 -2.93
CA ALA A 74 17.31 -3.88 -3.54
C ALA A 74 18.51 -3.02 -3.98
N ASP A 75 19.65 -3.12 -3.30
CA ASP A 75 20.88 -2.37 -3.64
C ASP A 75 21.42 -2.71 -5.04
N GLN A 76 21.03 -3.86 -5.57
CA GLN A 76 21.40 -4.29 -6.91
C GLN A 76 20.46 -3.71 -7.97
N LEU A 77 19.32 -3.10 -7.61
CA LEU A 77 18.41 -2.50 -8.58
C LEU A 77 18.86 -1.10 -9.00
N THR A 78 18.59 -0.73 -10.25
CA THR A 78 18.78 0.66 -10.70
C THR A 78 17.68 1.57 -10.15
N GLU A 79 17.90 2.88 -10.14
CA GLU A 79 16.88 3.85 -9.70
C GLU A 79 15.57 3.71 -10.48
N VAL A 80 15.64 3.43 -11.78
CA VAL A 80 14.46 3.22 -12.63
C VAL A 80 13.71 1.95 -12.24
N GLN A 81 14.43 0.88 -11.89
CA GLN A 81 13.84 -0.37 -11.41
C GLN A 81 13.18 -0.18 -10.04
N LEU A 82 13.83 0.54 -9.12
CA LEU A 82 13.27 0.87 -7.81
C LEU A 82 12.03 1.76 -7.92
N ALA A 83 12.08 2.81 -8.75
CA ALA A 83 10.93 3.67 -9.02
C ALA A 83 9.74 2.83 -9.50
N ARG A 84 9.99 1.87 -10.38
CA ARG A 84 8.96 0.96 -10.87
C ARG A 84 8.36 0.08 -9.76
N LEU A 85 9.18 -0.41 -8.82
CA LEU A 85 8.69 -1.15 -7.66
C LEU A 85 7.78 -0.26 -6.78
N PHE A 86 8.14 1.00 -6.60
CA PHE A 86 7.37 1.95 -5.80
C PHE A 86 6.06 2.38 -6.48
N ASP A 87 6.03 2.49 -7.80
CA ASP A 87 4.80 2.70 -8.56
C ASP A 87 3.80 1.57 -8.30
N MET A 88 4.28 0.32 -8.28
CA MET A 88 3.44 -0.85 -7.99
C MET A 88 2.92 -0.84 -6.55
N LEU A 89 3.78 -0.52 -5.57
CA LEU A 89 3.38 -0.36 -4.18
C LEU A 89 2.32 0.74 -4.02
N HIS A 90 2.51 1.88 -4.69
CA HIS A 90 1.57 2.98 -4.66
C HIS A 90 0.23 2.59 -5.28
N ALA A 91 0.23 1.97 -6.46
CA ALA A 91 -0.98 1.51 -7.12
C ALA A 91 -1.74 0.46 -6.29
N CYS A 92 -1.03 -0.45 -5.63
CA CYS A 92 -1.60 -1.39 -4.67
C CYS A 92 -2.31 -0.68 -3.51
N GLY A 93 -1.69 0.35 -2.94
CA GLY A 93 -2.29 1.16 -1.87
C GLY A 93 -3.53 1.90 -2.36
N ALA A 94 -3.38 2.66 -3.44
CA ALA A 94 -4.41 3.50 -4.04
C ALA A 94 -5.65 2.71 -4.49
N ALA A 95 -5.51 1.44 -4.89
CA ALA A 95 -6.66 0.60 -5.22
C ALA A 95 -7.64 0.48 -4.03
N THR A 96 -7.13 0.46 -2.80
CA THR A 96 -7.94 0.19 -1.59
C THR A 96 -8.00 1.36 -0.60
N ASP A 97 -7.36 2.47 -0.91
CA ASP A 97 -7.35 3.68 -0.10
C ASP A 97 -7.39 4.91 -1.01
N ASP A 98 -8.55 5.54 -1.10
CA ASP A 98 -8.77 6.73 -1.95
C ASP A 98 -7.95 7.95 -1.47
N GLN A 99 -7.41 7.89 -0.24
CA GLN A 99 -6.54 8.91 0.33
C GLN A 99 -5.06 8.52 0.26
N ALA A 100 -4.72 7.45 -0.46
CA ALA A 100 -3.33 7.05 -0.64
C ALA A 100 -2.55 8.15 -1.34
N THR A 101 -1.45 8.58 -0.71
CA THR A 101 -0.51 9.55 -1.27
C THR A 101 0.87 8.91 -1.37
N LEU A 102 1.78 9.55 -2.11
CA LEU A 102 3.18 9.12 -2.12
C LEU A 102 3.81 9.20 -0.72
N LEU A 103 3.38 10.14 0.13
CA LEU A 103 3.86 10.26 1.52
C LEU A 103 3.41 9.10 2.38
N THR A 104 2.15 8.68 2.31
CA THR A 104 1.66 7.52 3.06
C THR A 104 2.27 6.23 2.53
N THR A 105 2.49 6.14 1.20
CA THR A 105 3.16 5.00 0.57
C THR A 105 4.61 4.88 1.02
N ARG A 106 5.34 6.00 1.12
CA ARG A 106 6.74 6.05 1.57
C ARG A 106 6.96 5.33 2.90
N ALA A 107 6.02 5.42 3.83
CA ALA A 107 6.11 4.77 5.15
C ALA A 107 6.11 3.23 5.08
N SER A 108 5.70 2.65 3.94
CA SER A 108 5.63 1.20 3.72
C SER A 108 6.68 0.66 2.76
N VAL A 109 7.57 1.51 2.25
CA VAL A 109 8.60 1.14 1.27
C VAL A 109 9.53 0.06 1.81
N ASP A 110 10.09 0.25 3.00
CA ASP A 110 11.07 -0.70 3.55
C ASP A 110 10.43 -2.07 3.78
N GLY A 111 9.23 -2.10 4.38
CA GLY A 111 8.49 -3.34 4.57
C GLY A 111 8.08 -4.04 3.26
N PHE A 112 7.85 -3.28 2.19
CA PHE A 112 7.60 -3.86 0.86
C PHE A 112 8.87 -4.46 0.25
N ILE A 113 10.00 -3.74 0.31
CA ILE A 113 11.28 -4.24 -0.17
C ILE A 113 11.70 -5.50 0.58
N ASP A 114 11.56 -5.49 1.90
CA ASP A 114 11.80 -6.66 2.73
C ASP A 114 10.92 -7.83 2.28
N ALA A 115 9.63 -7.61 2.07
CA ALA A 115 8.73 -8.67 1.58
C ALA A 115 9.11 -9.20 0.18
N VAL A 116 9.57 -8.33 -0.72
CA VAL A 116 10.02 -8.73 -2.07
C VAL A 116 11.23 -9.64 -2.01
N PHE A 117 12.23 -9.30 -1.18
CA PHE A 117 13.49 -10.05 -1.10
C PHE A 117 13.52 -11.12 0.01
N ASN A 118 12.50 -11.18 0.88
CA ASN A 118 12.45 -12.18 1.95
C ASN A 118 12.45 -13.60 1.38
N ASP A 119 13.47 -14.37 1.77
CA ASP A 119 13.76 -15.73 1.31
C ASP A 119 13.72 -15.90 -0.22
N TRP A 120 13.98 -14.83 -0.98
CA TRP A 120 13.85 -14.84 -2.42
C TRP A 120 15.10 -14.28 -3.11
N ARG A 121 15.48 -14.91 -4.21
CA ARG A 121 16.57 -14.50 -5.10
C ARG A 121 16.19 -14.79 -6.54
N SER A 122 16.70 -14.00 -7.47
CA SER A 122 16.32 -14.12 -8.88
C SER A 122 16.77 -15.41 -9.56
N ASP A 123 17.76 -16.10 -9.00
CA ASP A 123 18.33 -17.35 -9.47
C ASP A 123 17.60 -18.60 -8.94
N LYS A 124 16.63 -18.44 -8.01
CA LYS A 124 15.76 -19.55 -7.60
C LYS A 124 14.85 -19.93 -8.78
N GLU A 125 14.90 -21.21 -9.15
CA GLU A 125 14.06 -21.81 -10.19
C GLU A 125 12.63 -22.09 -9.73
N ASP A 126 12.30 -21.85 -8.45
CA ASP A 126 10.95 -22.07 -7.92
C ASP A 126 9.92 -21.22 -8.70
N ASP A 127 8.89 -21.91 -9.20
CA ASP A 127 7.78 -21.25 -9.89
C ASP A 127 7.11 -20.25 -8.96
N LEU A 128 7.11 -18.98 -9.37
CA LEU A 128 6.44 -17.90 -8.66
C LEU A 128 4.92 -18.15 -8.68
N VAL A 129 4.40 -18.72 -7.59
CA VAL A 129 2.97 -18.96 -7.43
C VAL A 129 2.22 -17.63 -7.31
N LYS A 130 1.33 -17.37 -8.26
CA LYS A 130 0.47 -16.19 -8.22
C LYS A 130 -0.54 -16.34 -7.06
N PRO A 131 -0.71 -15.33 -6.20
CA PRO A 131 -1.70 -15.43 -5.12
C PRO A 131 -3.11 -15.59 -5.70
N GLU A 132 -3.90 -16.44 -5.06
CA GLU A 132 -5.31 -16.64 -5.38
C GLU A 132 -6.20 -15.77 -4.48
N LEU A 133 -7.33 -15.32 -5.02
CA LEU A 133 -8.30 -14.55 -4.28
C LEU A 133 -9.24 -15.51 -3.53
N GLU A 134 -8.84 -15.90 -2.33
CA GLU A 134 -9.62 -16.83 -1.50
C GLU A 134 -9.79 -16.30 -0.09
N PHE A 135 -11.03 -15.96 0.27
CA PHE A 135 -11.39 -15.67 1.65
C PHE A 135 -12.89 -15.84 1.90
N LEU A 136 -13.22 -16.07 3.16
CA LEU A 136 -14.54 -15.94 3.75
C LEU A 136 -14.48 -14.80 4.78
N VAL A 137 -15.47 -13.91 4.73
CA VAL A 137 -15.67 -12.90 5.77
C VAL A 137 -17.11 -12.94 6.25
N GLU A 138 -17.29 -12.70 7.54
CA GLU A 138 -18.60 -12.65 8.19
C GLU A 138 -18.70 -11.39 9.02
N ALA A 139 -19.88 -10.78 9.06
CA ALA A 139 -20.22 -9.66 9.90
C ALA A 139 -21.56 -9.94 10.60
N GLU A 140 -21.67 -9.52 11.85
CA GLU A 140 -22.87 -9.72 12.67
C GLU A 140 -23.22 -8.41 13.37
N VAL A 141 -24.52 -8.13 13.45
CA VAL A 141 -25.08 -7.06 14.27
C VAL A 141 -26.35 -7.50 14.95
N VAL A 142 -26.67 -6.89 16.09
CA VAL A 142 -27.98 -7.03 16.71
C VAL A 142 -29.02 -6.29 15.88
N ALA A 143 -29.96 -7.02 15.29
CA ALA A 143 -31.02 -6.49 14.44
C ALA A 143 -32.36 -6.36 15.18
N GLY A 144 -32.52 -7.02 16.32
CA GLY A 144 -33.76 -6.96 17.10
C GLY A 144 -33.73 -7.78 18.38
N THR A 145 -34.91 -7.96 18.96
CA THR A 145 -35.13 -8.73 20.18
C THR A 145 -36.44 -9.50 20.04
N ILE A 146 -36.47 -10.73 20.53
CA ILE A 146 -37.70 -11.53 20.61
C ILE A 146 -38.48 -11.04 21.83
N CYS A 147 -39.69 -10.53 21.58
CA CYS A 147 -40.63 -10.14 22.61
C CYS A 147 -41.41 -11.37 23.09
N VAL A 148 -41.29 -11.66 24.38
CA VAL A 148 -41.98 -12.77 25.02
C VAL A 148 -43.44 -12.38 25.30
N THR A 149 -44.36 -13.33 25.13
CA THR A 149 -45.77 -13.15 25.51
C THR A 149 -45.94 -13.35 27.02
N PRO A 150 -46.84 -12.60 27.69
CA PRO A 150 -47.89 -11.74 27.13
C PRO A 150 -47.49 -10.27 26.91
N ASP A 151 -46.28 -9.86 27.30
CA ASP A 151 -45.91 -8.44 27.42
C ASP A 151 -46.07 -7.62 26.12
N CYS A 152 -45.91 -8.25 24.95
CA CYS A 152 -46.22 -7.68 23.63
C CYS A 152 -45.76 -6.22 23.43
N HIS A 153 -44.56 -5.88 23.89
CA HIS A 153 -43.97 -4.55 23.83
C HIS A 153 -44.06 -3.91 22.43
N GLY A 154 -44.11 -2.57 22.34
CA GLY A 154 -44.22 -1.86 21.07
C GLY A 154 -42.91 -1.80 20.26
N ASP A 155 -41.77 -1.74 20.95
CA ASP A 155 -40.46 -1.51 20.35
C ASP A 155 -39.32 -2.28 21.06
N VAL A 156 -38.11 -2.19 20.51
CA VAL A 156 -36.90 -2.83 21.07
C VAL A 156 -36.50 -2.21 22.41
N SER A 157 -36.68 -0.90 22.59
CA SER A 157 -36.31 -0.21 23.84
C SER A 157 -37.11 -0.72 25.02
N SER A 158 -38.41 -0.92 24.82
CA SER A 158 -39.35 -1.50 25.78
C SER A 158 -39.02 -2.96 26.07
N CYS A 159 -38.62 -3.74 25.05
CA CYS A 159 -38.12 -5.10 25.27
C CYS A 159 -36.85 -5.12 26.13
N ARG A 160 -35.90 -4.23 25.87
CA ARG A 160 -34.63 -4.15 26.63
C ARG A 160 -34.79 -3.66 28.06
N ALA A 161 -35.85 -2.90 28.32
CA ALA A 161 -36.18 -2.45 29.67
C ALA A 161 -36.91 -3.53 30.50
N SER A 162 -37.33 -4.63 29.88
CA SER A 162 -37.96 -5.76 30.55
C SER A 162 -36.94 -6.84 30.88
N ASP A 163 -37.06 -7.42 32.06
CA ASP A 163 -36.24 -8.58 32.49
C ASP A 163 -36.61 -9.87 31.74
N THR A 164 -37.72 -9.89 30.99
CA THR A 164 -38.24 -11.10 30.32
C THR A 164 -37.79 -11.25 28.86
N CYS A 165 -37.47 -10.16 28.17
CA CYS A 165 -37.20 -10.16 26.72
C CYS A 165 -35.69 -10.15 26.41
N ASN A 166 -34.97 -11.19 26.86
CA ASN A 166 -33.50 -11.26 26.75
C ASN A 166 -32.98 -11.90 25.45
N ALA A 167 -33.84 -12.54 24.66
CA ALA A 167 -33.42 -13.25 23.46
C ALA A 167 -33.19 -12.27 22.30
N VAL A 168 -31.93 -12.11 21.91
CA VAL A 168 -31.51 -11.18 20.87
C VAL A 168 -31.63 -11.83 19.49
N VAL A 169 -32.06 -11.05 18.50
CA VAL A 169 -32.01 -11.41 17.08
C VAL A 169 -30.81 -10.73 16.45
N SER A 170 -29.88 -11.53 15.93
CA SER A 170 -28.74 -11.08 15.16
C SER A 170 -29.03 -11.18 13.67
N ALA A 171 -28.50 -10.22 12.90
CA ALA A 171 -28.36 -10.33 11.45
C ALA A 171 -26.90 -10.60 11.11
N VAL A 172 -26.66 -11.67 10.37
CA VAL A 172 -25.33 -12.14 9.96
C VAL A 172 -25.24 -12.05 8.45
N VAL A 173 -24.17 -11.44 7.94
CA VAL A 173 -23.82 -11.42 6.52
C VAL A 173 -22.47 -12.10 6.33
N SER A 174 -22.42 -13.08 5.44
CA SER A 174 -21.17 -13.72 5.02
C SER A 174 -20.94 -13.53 3.52
N TYR A 175 -19.67 -13.38 3.15
CA TYR A 175 -19.22 -13.35 1.76
C TYR A 175 -18.08 -14.32 1.54
N SER A 176 -18.22 -15.19 0.53
CA SER A 176 -17.18 -16.08 0.02
C SER A 176 -16.79 -15.67 -1.40
N CYS A 177 -15.50 -15.80 -1.73
CA CYS A 177 -15.00 -15.64 -3.10
C CYS A 177 -15.21 -16.88 -3.97
N ASN A 178 -15.34 -18.08 -3.38
CA ASN A 178 -15.39 -19.35 -4.10
C ASN A 178 -16.41 -20.34 -3.48
N PRO A 179 -17.60 -20.54 -4.08
CA PRO A 179 -18.17 -19.70 -5.14
C PRO A 179 -18.45 -18.27 -4.62
N ALA A 180 -18.42 -17.30 -5.52
CA ALA A 180 -18.78 -15.91 -5.21
C ALA A 180 -20.23 -15.84 -4.71
N MET A 181 -20.40 -15.61 -3.39
CA MET A 181 -21.72 -15.67 -2.77
C MET A 181 -21.78 -14.73 -1.56
N LEU A 182 -22.78 -13.86 -1.56
CA LEU A 182 -23.21 -13.09 -0.40
C LEU A 182 -24.43 -13.77 0.21
N LYS A 183 -24.36 -14.11 1.50
CA LYS A 183 -25.44 -14.75 2.24
C LYS A 183 -25.83 -13.88 3.43
N MET A 184 -27.12 -13.67 3.64
CA MET A 184 -27.66 -12.99 4.81
C MET A 184 -28.57 -13.95 5.59
N GLU A 185 -28.35 -14.03 6.89
CA GLU A 185 -29.10 -14.89 7.80
C GLU A 185 -29.54 -14.11 9.04
N TYR A 186 -30.61 -14.57 9.66
CA TYR A 186 -31.05 -14.09 10.96
C TYR A 186 -30.91 -15.21 11.96
N THR A 187 -30.24 -14.93 13.07
CA THR A 187 -29.96 -15.92 14.11
C THR A 187 -30.49 -15.45 15.45
N ALA A 188 -30.86 -16.41 16.30
CA ALA A 188 -31.11 -16.17 17.71
C ALA A 188 -30.42 -17.27 18.50
N VAL A 189 -29.94 -16.97 19.70
CA VAL A 189 -29.32 -17.98 20.56
C VAL A 189 -30.42 -18.90 21.10
N ASP A 190 -30.33 -20.18 20.77
CA ASP A 190 -31.22 -21.19 21.34
C ASP A 190 -30.92 -21.33 22.84
N PRO A 191 -31.91 -21.13 23.74
CA PRO A 191 -31.70 -21.19 25.18
C PRO A 191 -31.27 -22.59 25.68
N PHE A 192 -31.51 -23.65 24.91
CA PHE A 192 -31.17 -25.02 25.32
C PHE A 192 -29.76 -25.43 24.90
N SER A 193 -29.33 -25.10 23.68
CA SER A 193 -27.98 -25.41 23.18
C SER A 193 -26.97 -24.29 23.43
N GLY A 194 -27.43 -23.06 23.69
CA GLY A 194 -26.58 -21.88 23.76
C GLY A 194 -25.91 -21.50 22.44
N GLN A 195 -26.33 -22.10 21.32
CA GLN A 195 -25.76 -21.84 19.99
C GLN A 195 -26.69 -20.92 19.19
N PRO A 196 -26.13 -20.06 18.31
CA PRO A 196 -26.94 -19.31 17.35
C PRO A 196 -27.62 -20.26 16.36
N GLU A 197 -28.94 -20.18 16.25
CA GLU A 197 -29.73 -20.94 15.27
C GLU A 197 -30.33 -20.00 14.22
N ALA A 198 -30.15 -20.32 12.95
CA ALA A 198 -30.72 -19.56 11.84
C ALA A 198 -32.22 -19.80 11.71
N PHE A 199 -33.00 -18.75 11.50
CA PHE A 199 -34.46 -18.85 11.35
C PHE A 199 -35.00 -17.94 10.25
N CYS A 200 -36.21 -18.24 9.78
CA CYS A 200 -36.92 -17.41 8.80
C CYS A 200 -37.73 -16.30 9.50
N PRO A 201 -37.44 -15.01 9.29
CA PRO A 201 -38.13 -13.92 9.97
C PRO A 201 -39.54 -13.63 9.43
N LEU A 202 -39.91 -14.13 8.23
CA LEU A 202 -41.12 -13.73 7.51
C LEU A 202 -42.43 -13.91 8.30
N TRP A 203 -42.49 -14.93 9.17
CA TRP A 203 -43.68 -15.26 9.93
C TRP A 203 -43.59 -14.86 11.41
N ARG A 204 -42.48 -14.24 11.82
CA ARG A 204 -42.16 -13.94 13.22
C ARG A 204 -42.72 -12.57 13.63
N LYS A 205 -43.90 -12.60 14.27
CA LYS A 205 -44.58 -11.39 14.82
C LYS A 205 -44.12 -11.03 16.23
N ASP A 206 -43.38 -11.92 16.86
CA ASP A 206 -42.78 -11.79 18.18
C ASP A 206 -41.49 -10.96 18.15
N ILE A 207 -40.89 -10.75 16.98
CA ILE A 207 -39.66 -9.96 16.87
C ILE A 207 -39.97 -8.46 16.89
N ARG A 208 -39.22 -7.72 17.68
CA ARG A 208 -39.09 -6.27 17.59
C ARG A 208 -37.77 -5.94 16.91
N TRP A 209 -37.85 -5.35 15.74
CA TRP A 209 -36.69 -4.94 14.96
C TRP A 209 -36.18 -3.59 15.44
N ALA A 210 -34.86 -3.41 15.45
CA ALA A 210 -34.26 -2.11 15.69
C ALA A 210 -34.69 -1.15 14.57
N GLU A 211 -35.18 0.03 14.96
CA GLU A 211 -35.82 0.99 14.04
C GLU A 211 -34.84 1.57 13.01
N ALA A 212 -33.56 1.73 13.37
CA ALA A 212 -32.56 2.34 12.49
C ALA A 212 -31.14 1.80 12.74
N GLY A 213 -30.26 2.04 11.75
CA GLY A 213 -28.81 1.97 11.90
C GLY A 213 -28.18 0.58 11.82
N TRP A 214 -28.88 -0.50 12.18
CA TRP A 214 -28.27 -1.84 12.19
C TRP A 214 -27.86 -2.32 10.79
N LYS A 215 -28.64 -2.02 9.74
CA LYS A 215 -28.27 -2.35 8.35
C LYS A 215 -27.04 -1.59 7.89
N ASP A 216 -26.95 -0.31 8.22
CA ASP A 216 -25.81 0.54 7.87
C ASP A 216 -24.55 0.09 8.61
N ALA A 217 -24.67 -0.25 9.90
CA ALA A 217 -23.59 -0.81 10.69
C ALA A 217 -23.11 -2.16 10.10
N LEU A 218 -24.04 -3.04 9.75
CA LEU A 218 -23.72 -4.34 9.13
C LEU A 218 -22.98 -4.14 7.81
N ARG A 219 -23.46 -3.22 6.97
CA ARG A 219 -22.82 -2.82 5.71
C ARG A 219 -21.40 -2.30 5.94
N GLN A 220 -21.20 -1.37 6.86
CA GLN A 220 -19.89 -0.80 7.16
C GLN A 220 -18.90 -1.85 7.69
N ILE A 221 -19.37 -2.77 8.54
CA ILE A 221 -18.53 -3.83 9.11
C ILE A 221 -18.08 -4.80 8.00
N ILE A 222 -19.01 -5.29 7.17
CA ILE A 222 -18.65 -6.22 6.10
C ILE A 222 -17.77 -5.54 5.04
N GLU A 223 -18.07 -4.29 4.67
CA GLU A 223 -17.26 -3.48 3.75
C GLU A 223 -15.82 -3.35 4.25
N GLY A 224 -15.62 -2.96 5.51
CA GLY A 224 -14.29 -2.84 6.12
C GLY A 224 -13.52 -4.18 6.13
N LYS A 225 -14.21 -5.29 6.41
CA LYS A 225 -13.61 -6.64 6.36
C LYS A 225 -13.21 -7.03 4.94
N LEU A 226 -14.05 -6.75 3.94
CA LEU A 226 -13.77 -7.01 2.53
C LEU A 226 -12.58 -6.19 2.02
N VAL A 227 -12.58 -4.87 2.26
CA VAL A 227 -11.48 -3.97 1.90
C VAL A 227 -10.17 -4.46 2.53
N SER A 228 -10.20 -4.90 3.79
CA SER A 228 -9.00 -5.40 4.47
C SER A 228 -8.45 -6.68 3.83
N LYS A 229 -9.33 -7.62 3.43
CA LYS A 229 -8.93 -8.86 2.74
C LYS A 229 -8.38 -8.56 1.35
N ILE A 230 -9.03 -7.69 0.59
CA ILE A 230 -8.57 -7.27 -0.74
C ILE A 230 -7.24 -6.53 -0.66
N HIS A 231 -7.06 -5.64 0.30
CA HIS A 231 -5.80 -4.94 0.52
C HIS A 231 -4.66 -5.91 0.80
N ARG A 232 -4.91 -6.95 1.62
CA ARG A 232 -3.93 -8.00 1.87
C ARG A 232 -3.62 -8.80 0.60
N TYR A 233 -4.62 -9.17 -0.18
CA TYR A 233 -4.42 -9.84 -1.47
C TYR A 233 -3.60 -8.97 -2.43
N ASN A 234 -3.94 -7.69 -2.60
CA ASN A 234 -3.21 -6.75 -3.46
C ASN A 234 -1.74 -6.63 -3.04
N LYS A 235 -1.44 -6.63 -1.73
CA LYS A 235 -0.05 -6.64 -1.23
C LYS A 235 0.71 -7.88 -1.68
N HIS A 236 0.12 -9.07 -1.55
CA HIS A 236 0.74 -10.31 -2.02
C HIS A 236 0.91 -10.30 -3.55
N LEU A 237 -0.06 -9.76 -4.29
CA LEU A 237 0.00 -9.63 -5.75
C LEU A 237 1.09 -8.64 -6.18
N ALA A 238 1.27 -7.52 -5.47
CA ALA A 238 2.32 -6.55 -5.74
C ALA A 238 3.71 -7.17 -5.54
N VAL A 239 3.91 -7.95 -4.47
CA VAL A 239 5.15 -8.70 -4.23
C VAL A 239 5.40 -9.71 -5.35
N TRP A 240 4.37 -10.44 -5.79
CA TRP A 240 4.48 -11.37 -6.90
C TRP A 240 4.90 -10.69 -8.21
N HIS A 241 4.26 -9.57 -8.58
CA HIS A 241 4.63 -8.79 -9.77
C HIS A 241 6.06 -8.24 -9.67
N ALA A 242 6.45 -7.73 -8.51
CA ALA A 242 7.81 -7.26 -8.26
C ALA A 242 8.85 -8.38 -8.45
N ARG A 243 8.63 -9.54 -7.85
CA ARG A 243 9.53 -10.71 -7.99
C ARG A 243 9.62 -11.17 -9.45
N ARG A 244 8.50 -11.20 -10.16
CA ARG A 244 8.47 -11.55 -11.59
C ARG A 244 9.32 -10.59 -12.43
N LEU A 245 9.17 -9.28 -12.21
CA LEU A 245 9.98 -8.27 -12.90
C LEU A 245 11.47 -8.38 -12.56
N ILE A 246 11.80 -8.60 -11.28
CA ILE A 246 13.20 -8.79 -10.87
C ILE A 246 13.79 -10.05 -11.53
N GLN A 247 13.01 -11.13 -11.65
CA GLN A 247 13.44 -12.33 -12.36
C GLN A 247 13.70 -12.03 -13.86
N ASP A 248 12.83 -11.28 -14.52
CA ASP A 248 13.04 -10.89 -15.92
C ASP A 248 14.27 -9.97 -16.07
N TRP A 249 14.46 -9.00 -15.18
CA TRP A 249 15.63 -8.12 -15.15
C TRP A 249 16.92 -8.90 -14.92
N SER A 250 16.90 -9.92 -14.07
CA SER A 250 18.05 -10.78 -13.82
C SER A 250 18.49 -11.56 -15.07
N LYS A 251 17.53 -11.89 -15.94
CA LYS A 251 17.76 -12.55 -17.22
C LYS A 251 18.23 -11.59 -18.32
N GLY A 252 18.22 -10.28 -18.08
CA GLY A 252 18.64 -9.25 -19.01
C GLY A 252 17.48 -8.44 -19.63
N SER A 253 16.25 -8.58 -19.14
CA SER A 253 15.13 -7.78 -19.63
C SER A 253 15.36 -6.29 -19.33
N ILE A 254 15.07 -5.45 -20.31
CA ILE A 254 15.05 -3.98 -20.18
C ILE A 254 13.63 -3.42 -20.02
N SER A 255 12.61 -4.29 -20.08
CA SER A 255 11.21 -3.90 -19.91
C SER A 255 10.91 -3.58 -18.45
N LEU A 256 10.18 -2.50 -18.19
CA LEU A 256 9.66 -2.18 -16.85
C LEU A 256 8.33 -2.91 -16.55
N GLY A 257 7.89 -3.78 -17.46
CA GLY A 257 6.63 -4.47 -17.35
C GLY A 257 5.43 -3.66 -17.83
N PRO A 258 4.23 -4.22 -17.67
CA PRO A 258 2.98 -3.57 -18.06
C PRO A 258 2.66 -2.37 -17.16
N HIS A 259 1.79 -1.46 -17.57
CA HIS A 259 1.43 -0.30 -16.73
C HIS A 259 0.77 -0.74 -15.40
N THR A 260 0.85 0.09 -14.35
CA THR A 260 0.33 -0.30 -13.02
C THR A 260 -1.18 -0.53 -13.02
N SER A 261 -1.92 0.16 -13.89
CA SER A 261 -3.37 -0.02 -14.05
C SER A 261 -3.78 -1.40 -14.58
N THR A 262 -2.87 -2.16 -15.19
CA THR A 262 -3.16 -3.49 -15.75
C THR A 262 -2.65 -4.63 -14.88
N LEU A 263 -2.13 -4.33 -13.68
CA LEU A 263 -1.62 -5.34 -12.75
C LEU A 263 -2.72 -6.14 -12.03
N GLY A 264 -3.98 -5.76 -12.22
CA GLY A 264 -5.13 -6.49 -11.67
C GLY A 264 -5.30 -6.34 -10.16
N PHE A 265 -4.86 -5.20 -9.60
CA PHE A 265 -5.23 -4.83 -8.24
C PHE A 265 -6.74 -4.60 -8.16
N ILE A 266 -7.37 -5.18 -7.14
CA ILE A 266 -8.82 -5.08 -6.94
C ILE A 266 -9.09 -3.81 -6.14
N GLY A 267 -9.96 -2.94 -6.65
CA GLY A 267 -10.29 -1.69 -5.99
C GLY A 267 -11.50 -1.75 -5.07
N ARG A 268 -11.81 -0.61 -4.44
CA ARG A 268 -12.98 -0.45 -3.56
C ARG A 268 -14.30 -0.62 -4.31
N GLU A 269 -14.34 -0.31 -5.60
CA GLU A 269 -15.52 -0.48 -6.44
C GLU A 269 -15.99 -1.94 -6.44
N ALA A 270 -15.07 -2.91 -6.46
CA ALA A 270 -15.42 -4.33 -6.38
C ALA A 270 -16.11 -4.68 -5.05
N VAL A 271 -15.69 -4.05 -3.95
CA VAL A 271 -16.36 -4.19 -2.65
C VAL A 271 -17.76 -3.61 -2.70
N ALA A 272 -17.92 -2.40 -3.26
CA ALA A 272 -19.22 -1.75 -3.37
C ALA A 272 -20.25 -2.64 -4.09
N TRP A 273 -19.84 -3.33 -5.16
CA TRP A 273 -20.70 -4.30 -5.86
C TRP A 273 -21.19 -5.44 -4.95
N VAL A 274 -20.32 -5.97 -4.10
CA VAL A 274 -20.67 -7.02 -3.14
C VAL A 274 -21.67 -6.49 -2.12
N VAL A 275 -21.43 -5.31 -1.54
CA VAL A 275 -22.24 -4.84 -0.41
C VAL A 275 -23.58 -4.21 -0.81
N MET A 276 -23.84 -4.01 -2.11
CA MET A 276 -25.18 -3.63 -2.58
C MET A 276 -26.27 -4.62 -2.13
N GLY A 277 -25.95 -5.90 -2.04
CA GLY A 277 -26.89 -6.94 -1.57
C GLY A 277 -27.32 -6.81 -0.11
N VAL A 278 -26.66 -5.96 0.69
CA VAL A 278 -26.97 -5.71 2.11
C VAL A 278 -27.95 -4.53 2.30
N GLY A 279 -28.38 -3.88 1.20
CA GLY A 279 -29.46 -2.88 1.21
C GLY A 279 -29.00 -1.41 1.11
N GLY A 280 -27.95 -1.12 0.34
CA GLY A 280 -27.57 0.25 -0.01
C GLY A 280 -28.43 0.83 -1.15
N GLN A 281 -28.64 2.16 -1.15
CA GLN A 281 -29.16 2.85 -2.34
C GLN A 281 -28.17 2.69 -3.50
N SER A 282 -28.71 2.56 -4.71
CA SER A 282 -27.96 2.44 -5.97
C SER A 282 -26.85 3.49 -6.10
N VAL A 283 -25.67 3.07 -6.54
CA VAL A 283 -24.58 3.97 -6.95
C VAL A 283 -25.15 4.97 -7.97
N PRO A 284 -24.96 6.30 -7.80
CA PRO A 284 -25.27 7.23 -8.87
C PRO A 284 -24.35 6.87 -10.04
N SER A 285 -24.94 6.44 -11.15
CA SER A 285 -24.26 6.28 -12.42
C SER A 285 -23.51 7.58 -12.71
N GLY A 286 -22.18 7.54 -12.61
CA GLY A 286 -21.32 8.64 -13.00
C GLY A 286 -21.64 9.00 -14.45
N SER A 287 -21.98 10.26 -14.68
CA SER A 287 -22.10 10.80 -16.03
C SER A 287 -20.76 10.65 -16.73
N GLU A 288 -20.74 9.91 -17.83
CA GLU A 288 -19.74 10.14 -18.87
C GLU A 288 -19.84 11.60 -19.31
N ALA A 289 -18.73 12.33 -19.18
CA ALA A 289 -18.45 13.57 -19.88
C ALA A 289 -16.94 13.67 -20.10
#